data_AF-A0AA38YK26-F1
#
_entry.id   AF-A0AA38YK26-F1
#
_cell.length_a   1.000
_cell.length_b   1.000
_cell.length_c   1.000
_cell.angle_alpha   90.00
_cell.angle_beta   90.00
_cell.angle_gamma   90.00
#
_symmetry.space_group_name_H-M   'P 1'
#
loop_
_entity.id
_entity.type
_entity.pdbx_description
1 polymer ?
#
loop_
_entity_poly.entity_id
_entity_poly.type
_entity_poly.pdbx_seq_one_letter_code
_entity_poly.pdbx_strand_id
1 'polypeptide(L)'
;MASYRGYMSPEYASEGLYSTKSDVFSFGVLVLEIVSGKRNRGFNNPDHELNLLGHAWTLFIEDRSSEFIDAAMGNTCNLSEVLRSINLGLLCVQRFPEDRPNMQFVVLMLSSEGALPQPKEPCFFTDRNMMEANSTSSTQPYITMLEAR
;
A
#
# COMPACT_ATOMS: atom_id res chain seq x y z
N MET A 1 -6.71 9.99 -18.53
CA MET A 1 -6.03 10.30 -17.24
C MET A 1 -6.04 9.06 -16.33
N ALA A 2 -5.17 8.07 -16.57
CA ALA A 2 -5.28 6.75 -15.91
C ALA A 2 -3.95 6.02 -15.61
N SER A 3 -2.80 6.70 -15.66
CA SER A 3 -1.50 6.00 -15.67
C SER A 3 -0.82 5.80 -14.31
N TYR A 4 -1.25 6.45 -13.21
CA TYR A 4 -0.47 6.50 -11.95
C TYR A 4 -1.21 5.96 -10.70
N ARG A 5 -2.49 5.59 -10.79
CA ARG A 5 -3.35 5.39 -9.61
C ARG A 5 -2.92 4.24 -8.68
N GLY A 6 -2.20 3.24 -9.20
CA GLY A 6 -1.73 2.10 -8.39
C GLY A 6 -0.60 2.42 -7.42
N TYR A 7 0.06 3.58 -7.55
CA TYR A 7 1.21 3.94 -6.70
C TYR A 7 0.86 5.07 -5.72
N MET A 8 -0.30 5.70 -5.87
CA MET A 8 -0.72 6.81 -5.02
C MET A 8 -1.10 6.33 -3.62
N SER A 9 -0.64 7.05 -2.61
CA SER A 9 -1.12 6.83 -1.24
C SER A 9 -2.59 7.22 -1.11
N PRO A 10 -3.32 6.65 -0.13
CA PRO A 10 -4.75 6.92 0.07
C PRO A 10 -5.07 8.40 0.17
N GLU A 11 -4.36 9.12 1.04
CA GLU A 11 -4.58 10.55 1.27
C GLU A 11 -4.25 11.41 0.04
N TYR A 12 -3.31 10.96 -0.80
CA TYR A 12 -3.01 11.66 -2.04
C TYR A 12 -4.10 11.41 -3.10
N ALA A 13 -4.59 10.17 -3.19
CA ALA A 13 -5.61 9.78 -4.15
C ALA A 13 -7.00 10.35 -3.83
N SER A 14 -7.39 10.40 -2.54
CA SER A 14 -8.71 10.89 -2.11
C SER A 14 -8.77 12.40 -1.94
N GLU A 15 -7.73 12.99 -1.33
CA GLU A 15 -7.77 14.38 -0.85
C GLU A 15 -6.74 15.28 -1.55
N GLY A 16 -5.87 14.72 -2.41
CA GLY A 16 -4.80 15.48 -3.06
C GLY A 16 -3.65 15.86 -2.13
N LEU A 17 -3.57 15.25 -0.93
CA LEU A 17 -2.54 15.53 0.07
C LEU A 17 -1.26 14.76 -0.26
N TYR A 18 -0.26 15.44 -0.81
CA TYR A 18 1.05 14.87 -1.08
C TYR A 18 2.05 15.21 0.02
N SER A 19 2.93 14.28 0.35
CA SER A 19 4.00 14.46 1.32
C SER A 19 5.13 13.47 1.07
N THR A 20 6.24 13.58 1.79
CA THR A 20 7.29 12.56 1.80
C THR A 20 6.74 11.18 2.22
N LYS A 21 5.67 11.10 3.02
CA LYS A 21 5.03 9.81 3.36
C LYS A 21 4.24 9.22 2.19
N SER A 22 3.77 10.03 1.26
CA SER A 22 3.17 9.58 0.01
C SER A 22 4.22 8.96 -0.94
N ASP A 23 5.44 9.50 -0.93
CA ASP A 23 6.58 8.92 -1.65
C ASP A 23 7.00 7.57 -1.03
N VAL A 24 7.04 7.47 0.31
CA VAL A 24 7.30 6.20 1.01
C VAL A 24 6.28 5.13 0.63
N PHE A 25 5.00 5.49 0.56
CA PHE A 25 3.96 4.57 0.10
C PHE A 25 4.25 4.06 -1.31
N SER A 26 4.52 4.98 -2.25
CA SER A 26 4.82 4.65 -3.64
C SER A 26 6.04 3.73 -3.76
N PHE A 27 7.07 3.98 -2.95
CA PHE A 27 8.24 3.11 -2.83
C PHE A 27 7.87 1.71 -2.33
N GLY A 28 7.02 1.60 -1.31
CA GLY A 28 6.54 0.32 -0.80
C GLY A 28 5.82 -0.51 -1.86
N VAL A 29 4.96 0.12 -2.67
CA VAL A 29 4.30 -0.53 -3.81
C VAL A 29 5.33 -1.06 -4.80
N LEU A 30 6.36 -0.27 -5.14
CA LEU A 30 7.42 -0.68 -6.06
C LEU A 30 8.23 -1.87 -5.53
N VAL A 31 8.58 -1.87 -4.24
CA VAL A 31 9.28 -3.01 -3.61
C VAL A 31 8.47 -4.29 -3.75
N LEU A 32 7.17 -4.24 -3.44
CA LEU A 32 6.29 -5.41 -3.53
C LEU A 32 6.09 -5.88 -4.98
N GLU A 33 6.01 -4.96 -5.93
CA GLU A 33 5.97 -5.26 -7.37
C GLU A 33 7.26 -5.94 -7.86
N ILE A 34 8.43 -5.46 -7.42
CA ILE A 34 9.72 -6.07 -7.76
C ILE A 34 9.81 -7.50 -7.22
N VAL A 35 9.47 -7.70 -5.94
CA VAL A 35 9.57 -9.02 -5.31
C VAL A 35 8.60 -10.03 -5.94
N SER A 36 7.39 -9.59 -6.29
CA SER A 36 6.39 -10.47 -6.89
C SER A 36 6.56 -10.71 -8.39
N GLY A 37 7.31 -9.85 -9.08
CA GLY A 37 7.37 -9.82 -10.54
C GLY A 37 6.04 -9.44 -11.21
N LYS A 38 5.05 -8.98 -10.42
CA LYS A 38 3.69 -8.69 -10.88
C LYS A 38 3.40 -7.21 -10.75
N ARG A 39 2.95 -6.60 -11.84
CA ARG A 39 2.52 -5.20 -11.83
C ARG A 39 1.33 -5.02 -10.89
N ASN A 40 1.38 -4.02 -10.02
CA ASN A 40 0.27 -3.71 -9.13
C ASN A 40 -0.99 -3.32 -9.94
N ARG A 41 -0.82 -2.64 -11.08
CA ARG A 41 -1.93 -2.26 -11.96
C ARG A 41 -2.54 -3.49 -12.66
N GLY A 42 -3.83 -3.71 -12.42
CA GLY A 42 -4.58 -4.80 -13.05
C GLY A 42 -4.30 -6.16 -12.41
N PHE A 43 -3.60 -6.19 -11.27
CA PHE A 43 -3.55 -7.38 -10.44
C PHE A 43 -4.93 -7.61 -9.85
N ASN A 44 -5.52 -8.74 -10.21
CA ASN A 44 -6.75 -9.23 -9.60
C ASN A 44 -6.48 -10.67 -9.18
N ASN A 45 -6.42 -10.92 -7.87
CA ASN A 45 -6.37 -12.29 -7.39
C ASN A 45 -7.78 -12.90 -7.55
N PRO A 46 -7.94 -13.94 -8.39
CA PRO A 46 -9.25 -14.58 -8.60
C PRO A 46 -9.88 -15.11 -7.31
N ASP A 47 -9.09 -15.39 -6.28
CA ASP A 47 -9.57 -16.00 -5.05
C ASP A 47 -10.10 -14.98 -4.03
N HIS A 48 -9.73 -13.68 -4.11
CA HIS A 48 -9.99 -12.73 -3.02
C HIS A 48 -10.38 -11.30 -3.44
N GLU A 49 -10.47 -10.96 -4.73
CA GLU A 49 -10.73 -9.57 -5.22
C GLU A 49 -9.75 -8.51 -4.65
N LEU A 50 -8.58 -8.93 -4.15
CA LEU A 50 -7.58 -8.06 -3.55
C LEU A 50 -6.58 -7.59 -4.61
N ASN A 51 -6.16 -6.32 -4.50
CA ASN A 51 -5.01 -5.79 -5.23
C ASN A 51 -3.70 -6.45 -4.73
N LEU A 52 -2.56 -6.15 -5.36
CA LEU A 52 -1.27 -6.78 -5.04
C LEU A 52 -0.89 -6.63 -3.56
N LEU A 53 -1.21 -5.47 -2.97
CA LEU A 53 -0.92 -5.18 -1.55
C LEU A 53 -1.75 -6.06 -0.62
N GLY A 54 -3.04 -6.26 -0.97
CA GLY A 54 -3.90 -7.17 -0.22
C GLY A 54 -3.41 -8.61 -0.28
N HIS A 55 -2.99 -9.08 -1.45
CA HIS A 55 -2.41 -10.41 -1.58
C HIS A 55 -1.11 -10.58 -0.78
N ALA A 56 -0.21 -9.59 -0.83
CA ALA A 56 1.02 -9.57 -0.03
C ALA A 56 0.71 -9.62 1.47
N TRP A 57 -0.27 -8.84 1.93
CA TRP A 57 -0.69 -8.83 3.32
C TRP A 57 -1.28 -10.16 3.77
N THR A 58 -2.17 -10.77 2.99
CA THR A 58 -2.77 -12.08 3.30
C THR A 58 -1.68 -13.14 3.48
N LEU A 59 -0.73 -13.22 2.55
CA LEU A 59 0.38 -14.17 2.68
C LEU A 59 1.28 -13.84 3.87
N PHE A 60 1.43 -12.57 4.23
CA PHE A 60 2.20 -12.16 5.39
C PHE A 60 1.57 -12.61 6.71
N ILE A 61 0.27 -12.37 6.90
CA ILE A 61 -0.43 -12.77 8.14
C ILE A 61 -0.58 -14.29 8.28
N GLU A 62 -0.57 -15.03 7.16
CA GLU A 62 -0.61 -16.50 7.13
C GLU A 62 0.77 -17.16 7.27
N ASP A 63 1.85 -16.38 7.44
CA ASP A 63 3.24 -16.86 7.48
C ASP A 63 3.66 -17.59 6.18
N ARG A 64 3.10 -17.16 5.05
CA ARG A 64 3.30 -17.70 3.70
C ARG A 64 3.94 -16.70 2.74
N SER A 65 4.69 -15.74 3.28
CA SER A 65 5.33 -14.66 2.50
C SER A 65 6.24 -15.15 1.37
N SER A 66 6.81 -16.35 1.48
CA SER A 66 7.64 -16.97 0.44
C SER A 66 6.87 -17.22 -0.86
N GLU A 67 5.55 -17.44 -0.79
CA GLU A 67 4.69 -17.66 -1.97
C GLU A 67 4.44 -16.37 -2.75
N PHE A 68 4.76 -15.20 -2.17
CA PHE A 68 4.65 -13.92 -2.85
C PHE A 68 5.81 -13.68 -3.84
N ILE A 69 6.92 -14.39 -3.68
CA ILE A 69 8.15 -14.20 -4.44
C ILE A 69 7.98 -14.69 -5.88
N ASP A 70 8.47 -13.92 -6.85
CA ASP A 70 8.46 -14.33 -8.26
C ASP A 70 9.19 -15.67 -8.44
N ALA A 71 8.51 -16.62 -9.08
CA ALA A 71 9.07 -17.93 -9.41
C ALA A 71 10.34 -17.81 -10.27
N ALA A 72 10.49 -16.74 -11.05
CA ALA A 72 11.69 -16.47 -11.83
C ALA A 72 12.93 -16.17 -10.98
N MET A 73 12.77 -15.73 -9.72
CA MET A 73 13.91 -15.48 -8.82
C MET A 73 14.59 -16.78 -8.35
N GLY A 74 13.87 -17.91 -8.38
CA GLY A 74 14.40 -19.25 -8.09
C GLY A 74 15.28 -19.30 -6.82
N ASN A 75 16.31 -20.15 -6.84
CA ASN A 75 17.28 -20.29 -5.73
C ASN A 75 18.42 -19.27 -5.78
N THR A 76 18.33 -18.25 -6.62
CA THR A 76 19.43 -17.27 -6.81
C THR A 76 19.40 -16.12 -5.81
N CYS A 77 18.27 -15.93 -5.13
CA CYS A 77 18.06 -14.83 -4.20
C CYS A 77 18.32 -15.24 -2.75
N ASN A 78 18.83 -14.29 -1.96
CA ASN A 78 18.92 -14.46 -0.52
C ASN A 78 17.51 -14.35 0.08
N LEU A 79 16.92 -15.50 0.46
CA LEU A 79 15.54 -15.56 0.93
C LEU A 79 15.29 -14.65 2.14
N SER A 80 16.24 -14.48 3.05
CA SER A 80 16.06 -13.63 4.23
C SER A 80 15.95 -12.15 3.84
N GLU A 81 16.74 -11.69 2.88
CA GLU A 81 16.68 -10.33 2.34
C GLU A 81 15.38 -10.07 1.58
N VAL A 82 14.89 -11.07 0.84
CA VAL A 82 13.63 -10.96 0.11
C VAL A 82 12.45 -10.89 1.08
N LEU A 83 12.37 -11.80 2.06
CA LEU A 83 11.33 -11.77 3.10
C LEU A 83 11.37 -10.46 3.90
N ARG A 84 12.58 -9.96 4.19
CA ARG A 84 12.78 -8.65 4.81
C ARG A 84 12.24 -7.51 3.94
N SER A 85 12.48 -7.57 2.63
CA SER A 85 11.97 -6.59 1.67
C SER A 85 10.45 -6.61 1.58
N ILE A 86 9.81 -7.77 1.69
CA ILE A 86 8.35 -7.88 1.77
C ILE A 86 7.82 -7.18 3.04
N ASN A 87 8.39 -7.49 4.20
CA ASN A 87 7.99 -6.86 5.47
C ASN A 87 8.16 -5.33 5.40
N LEU A 88 9.31 -4.85 4.89
CA LEU A 88 9.54 -3.43 4.68
C LEU A 88 8.54 -2.80 3.71
N GLY A 89 8.24 -3.48 2.59
CA GLY A 89 7.22 -3.05 1.64
C GLY A 89 5.87 -2.83 2.33
N LEU A 90 5.45 -3.79 3.17
CA LEU A 90 4.23 -3.70 3.97
C LEU A 90 4.27 -2.56 5.00
N LEU A 91 5.41 -2.31 5.65
CA LEU A 91 5.59 -1.14 6.53
C LEU A 91 5.48 0.19 5.76
N CYS A 92 5.86 0.22 4.49
CA CYS A 92 5.79 1.42 3.66
C CYS A 92 4.37 1.71 3.14
N VAL A 93 3.54 0.67 2.92
CA VAL A 93 2.17 0.81 2.38
C VAL A 93 1.08 0.91 3.45
N GLN A 94 1.44 1.29 4.67
CA GLN A 94 0.49 1.48 5.77
C GLN A 94 -0.57 2.52 5.43
N ARG A 95 -1.81 2.28 5.91
CA ARG A 95 -2.94 3.17 5.66
C ARG A 95 -2.65 4.60 6.13
N PHE A 96 -2.22 4.76 7.36
CA PHE A 96 -1.94 6.07 7.95
C PHE A 96 -0.50 6.51 7.66
N PRO A 97 -0.26 7.75 7.18
CA PRO A 97 1.07 8.28 6.93
C PRO A 97 2.02 8.18 8.13
N GLU A 98 1.52 8.27 9.35
CA GLU A 98 2.27 8.25 10.61
C GLU A 98 2.88 6.88 10.89
N ASP A 99 2.22 5.82 10.44
CA ASP A 99 2.67 4.43 10.62
C ASP A 99 3.76 4.03 9.61
N ARG A 100 3.94 4.81 8.54
CA ARG A 100 4.97 4.58 7.53
C ARG A 100 6.35 5.01 8.06
N PRO A 101 7.43 4.25 7.84
CA PRO A 101 8.77 4.67 8.23
C PRO A 101 9.23 5.91 7.45
N ASN A 102 10.18 6.67 8.00
CA ASN A 102 10.88 7.69 7.22
C ASN A 102 11.89 7.02 6.28
N MET A 103 12.19 7.62 5.13
CA MET A 103 13.14 7.04 4.16
C MET A 103 14.53 6.73 4.74
N GLN A 104 15.00 7.51 5.72
CA GLN A 104 16.24 7.19 6.45
C GLN A 104 16.16 5.85 7.19
N PHE A 105 15.02 5.57 7.83
CA PHE A 105 14.77 4.30 8.49
C PHE A 105 14.59 3.17 7.47
N VAL A 106 13.98 3.41 6.31
CA VAL A 106 13.88 2.43 5.22
C VAL A 106 15.27 1.93 4.81
N VAL A 107 16.24 2.84 4.60
CA VAL A 107 17.62 2.47 4.26
C VAL A 107 18.27 1.67 5.39
N LEU A 108 18.14 2.12 6.63
CA LEU A 108 18.68 1.40 7.80
C LEU A 108 18.08 -0.01 7.93
N MET A 109 16.78 -0.14 7.70
CA MET A 109 16.07 -1.43 7.73
C MET A 109 16.64 -2.34 6.64
N LEU A 110 16.82 -1.88 5.41
CA LEU A 110 17.42 -2.70 4.33
C LEU A 110 18.86 -3.12 4.62
N SER A 111 19.67 -2.25 5.23
CA SER A 111 21.10 -2.50 5.46
C SER A 111 21.42 -3.25 6.76
N SER A 112 20.43 -3.55 7.59
CA SER A 112 20.63 -4.18 8.91
C SER A 112 20.15 -5.63 8.95
N GLU A 113 20.75 -6.42 9.85
CA GLU A 113 20.35 -7.81 10.11
C GLU A 113 19.31 -7.95 11.24
N GLY A 114 18.98 -6.86 11.93
CA GLY A 114 18.06 -6.86 13.08
C GLY A 114 16.59 -7.08 12.69
N ALA A 115 15.78 -7.57 13.62
CA ALA A 115 14.34 -7.77 13.39
C ALA A 115 13.62 -6.46 13.03
N LEU A 116 12.67 -6.54 12.10
CA LEU A 116 11.81 -5.41 11.72
C LEU A 116 10.54 -5.37 12.59
N PRO A 117 9.95 -4.17 12.81
CA PRO A 117 8.64 -4.08 13.43
C PRO A 117 7.59 -4.79 12.58
N GLN A 118 6.53 -5.26 13.22
CA GLN A 118 5.41 -5.88 12.52
C GLN A 118 4.56 -4.81 11.83
N PRO A 119 4.28 -4.92 10.53
CA PRO A 119 3.38 -4.02 9.83
C PRO A 119 1.95 -4.17 10.36
N LYS A 120 1.18 -3.08 10.34
CA LYS A 120 -0.26 -3.12 10.55
C LYS A 120 -0.97 -3.34 9.21
N GLU A 121 -2.28 -3.46 9.25
CA GLU A 121 -3.10 -3.67 8.06
C GLU A 121 -2.91 -2.53 7.03
N PRO A 122 -2.45 -2.83 5.80
CA PRO A 122 -2.33 -1.86 4.72
C PRO A 122 -3.69 -1.34 4.28
N CYS A 123 -3.71 -0.21 3.55
CA CYS A 123 -4.95 0.23 2.93
C CYS A 123 -5.28 -0.67 1.72
N PHE A 124 -6.37 -1.44 1.80
CA PHE A 124 -6.88 -2.19 0.65
C PHE A 124 -7.71 -1.29 -0.26
N PHE A 125 -7.14 -0.89 -1.39
CA PHE A 125 -7.92 -0.40 -2.52
C PHE A 125 -8.51 -1.59 -3.28
N THR A 126 -9.70 -2.03 -2.90
CA THR A 126 -10.58 -2.70 -3.85
C THR A 126 -11.22 -1.63 -4.73
N ASP A 127 -11.45 -1.89 -6.02
CA ASP A 127 -12.15 -0.95 -6.92
C ASP A 127 -13.51 -0.50 -6.35
N ARG A 128 -14.13 -1.32 -5.47
CA ARG A 128 -15.39 -1.03 -4.76
C ARG A 128 -15.27 0.12 -3.75
N ASN A 129 -14.19 0.18 -2.96
CA ASN A 129 -14.00 1.24 -1.95
C ASN A 129 -13.81 2.63 -2.58
N MET A 130 -13.31 2.70 -3.83
CA MET A 130 -13.18 3.95 -4.58
C MET A 130 -14.53 4.49 -5.07
N MET A 131 -15.49 3.61 -5.38
CA MET A 131 -16.84 4.03 -5.78
C MET A 131 -17.61 4.64 -4.61
N GLU A 132 -17.45 4.13 -3.38
CA GLU A 132 -18.04 4.73 -2.18
C GLU A 132 -17.47 6.12 -1.87
N ALA A 133 -16.15 6.32 -2.01
CA ALA A 133 -15.53 7.64 -1.81
C ALA A 133 -15.98 8.67 -2.86
N ASN A 134 -16.34 8.24 -4.08
CA ASN A 134 -16.93 9.11 -5.09
C ASN A 134 -18.45 9.33 -4.93
N SER A 135 -19.11 8.53 -4.10
CA SER A 135 -20.58 8.60 -3.89
C SER A 135 -20.98 9.52 -2.73
N THR A 136 -20.04 9.99 -1.91
CA THR A 136 -20.33 10.91 -0.79
C THR A 136 -20.37 12.39 -1.17
N SER A 137 -20.18 12.73 -2.45
CA SER A 137 -20.43 14.09 -2.94
C SER A 137 -21.86 14.25 -3.48
N SER A 138 -22.84 14.24 -2.57
CA SER A 138 -24.16 14.80 -2.88
C SER A 138 -24.85 15.35 -1.64
N THR A 139 -24.76 16.67 -1.52
CA THR A 139 -25.72 17.63 -0.92
C THR A 139 -26.04 17.52 0.58
N GLN A 140 -25.43 18.42 1.37
CA GLN A 140 -26.09 18.99 2.55
C GLN A 140 -26.48 20.44 2.26
N PRO A 141 -27.77 20.82 2.34
CA PRO A 141 -28.16 22.22 2.25
C PRO A 141 -27.87 22.90 3.59
N TYR A 142 -26.98 23.91 3.58
CA TYR A 142 -26.85 24.83 4.71
C TYR A 142 -28.12 25.70 4.79
N ILE A 143 -28.96 25.42 5.79
CA ILE A 143 -30.06 26.29 6.21
C ILE A 143 -29.43 27.59 6.74
N THR A 144 -29.61 28.70 6.02
CA THR A 144 -29.30 30.03 6.54
C THR A 144 -30.57 30.61 7.18
N MET A 145 -30.53 30.79 8.50
CA MET A 145 -31.52 31.56 9.26
C MET A 145 -31.46 33.03 8.81
N LEU A 146 -32.54 33.54 8.22
CA LEU A 146 -32.75 34.99 8.05
C LEU A 146 -33.68 35.46 9.18
N GLU A 147 -33.12 36.20 10.14
CA GLU A 147 -33.91 37.02 11.06
C GLU A 147 -34.41 38.26 10.32
N ALA A 148 -35.71 38.54 10.47
CA ALA A 148 -36.36 39.73 9.97
C ALA A 148 -36.04 40.94 10.85
N ARG A 149 -35.66 42.05 10.22
CA ARG A 149 -35.87 43.41 10.70
C ARG A 149 -36.42 44.25 9.55
#